data_AF-A0AAN8APM6-F1
#
_entry.id   AF-A0AAN8APM6-F1
#
_cell.length_a   1.000
_cell.length_b   1.000
_cell.length_c   1.000
_cell.angle_alpha   90.00
_cell.angle_beta   90.00
_cell.angle_gamma   90.00
#
_symmetry.space_group_name_H-M   'P 1'
#
loop_
_entity.id
_entity.type
_entity.pdbx_description
1 polymer ?
#
loop_
_entity_poly.entity_id
_entity_poly.type
_entity_poly.pdbx_seq_one_letter_code
_entity_poly.pdbx_strand_id
1 'polypeptide(L)'
;MLMFVPDCRTPDQLTDSHENSHIVHTKIWGFSNSYWELRKQRPKLKKLKKVLMENPYEGPALGGQEENIENRYTMEDLLERIQASEMELKTNLEAVHACQIDGYWRLEELAPLEPKQMIEHCLNCYGKRYSENDEVFYALDEDKVCRGMALMLLQNAVKFNLREFQEVWQQSVPEGMSTRLDQLKSVALVDCNSRPETINLLRVEDLSEDTMERFNQLFTLREKWTEDDITPYIQDLCGEKQTTGALLTKHARSSMQNGIKVFNSRRPVAT
;
A
#
# COMPACT_ATOMS: atom_id res chain seq x y z
N MET A 1 3.20 -34.37 -53.31
CA MET A 1 1.85 -34.88 -53.60
C MET A 1 1.61 -36.09 -52.72
N LEU A 2 0.76 -35.94 -51.71
CA LEU A 2 0.33 -37.01 -50.81
C LEU A 2 -0.93 -37.65 -51.40
N MET A 3 -0.97 -38.98 -51.52
CA MET A 3 -2.14 -39.70 -52.03
C MET A 3 -2.84 -40.38 -50.86
N PHE A 4 -4.14 -40.14 -50.74
CA PHE A 4 -4.98 -40.82 -49.77
C PHE A 4 -5.52 -42.08 -50.42
N VAL A 5 -5.00 -43.21 -49.96
CA VAL A 5 -5.34 -44.55 -50.45
C VAL A 5 -5.89 -45.32 -49.25
N PRO A 6 -7.23 -45.46 -49.13
CA PRO A 6 -7.83 -46.25 -48.07
C PRO A 6 -7.26 -47.68 -48.08
N ASP A 7 -7.08 -48.24 -46.89
CA ASP A 7 -6.59 -49.62 -46.69
C ASP A 7 -5.19 -49.92 -47.27
N CYS A 8 -4.41 -48.88 -47.60
CA CYS A 8 -3.02 -49.04 -48.01
C CYS A 8 -2.17 -49.53 -46.83
N ARG A 9 -1.51 -50.67 -47.00
CA ARG A 9 -0.64 -51.27 -45.98
C ARG A 9 0.78 -50.74 -46.12
N THR A 10 1.45 -50.47 -45.00
CA THR A 10 2.88 -50.16 -44.99
C THR A 10 3.71 -51.44 -45.14
N PRO A 11 4.99 -51.37 -45.55
CA PRO A 11 5.86 -52.55 -45.62
C PRO A 11 5.91 -53.34 -44.31
N ASP A 12 5.89 -52.66 -43.15
CA ASP A 12 5.90 -53.30 -41.84
C ASP A 12 4.61 -54.09 -41.52
N GLN A 13 3.51 -53.78 -42.22
CA GLN A 13 2.22 -54.48 -42.09
C GLN A 13 2.07 -55.64 -43.08
N LEU A 14 3.03 -55.79 -44.00
CA LEU A 14 3.12 -56.92 -44.90
C LEU A 14 4.02 -57.97 -44.24
N THR A 15 3.42 -58.94 -43.58
CA THR A 15 4.16 -60.12 -43.11
C THR A 15 4.69 -60.88 -44.34
N ASP A 16 5.97 -61.26 -44.35
CA ASP A 16 6.65 -62.10 -45.37
C ASP A 16 6.09 -63.54 -45.40
N SER A 17 4.78 -63.70 -45.48
CA SER A 17 4.15 -64.96 -45.84
C SER A 17 4.24 -65.09 -47.37
N HIS A 18 5.36 -65.64 -47.81
CA HIS A 18 5.56 -66.16 -49.15
C HIS A 18 4.50 -67.21 -49.45
N GLU A 19 3.34 -66.82 -49.99
CA GLU A 19 2.56 -67.80 -50.75
C GLU A 19 1.59 -67.25 -51.81
N ASN A 20 1.35 -65.93 -51.94
CA ASN A 20 0.72 -65.39 -53.16
C ASN A 20 0.95 -63.89 -53.35
N SER A 21 1.62 -63.51 -54.44
CA SER A 21 1.75 -62.12 -54.89
C SER A 21 0.45 -61.65 -55.55
N HIS A 22 -0.51 -61.17 -54.74
CA HIS A 22 -1.77 -60.63 -55.26
C HIS A 22 -1.64 -59.13 -55.57
N ILE A 23 -1.79 -58.76 -56.84
CA ILE A 23 -1.87 -57.36 -57.24
C ILE A 23 -3.27 -56.85 -56.88
N VAL A 24 -3.36 -55.93 -55.91
CA VAL A 24 -4.62 -55.30 -55.52
C VAL A 24 -4.75 -53.95 -56.24
N HIS A 25 -5.80 -53.81 -57.05
CA HIS A 25 -6.14 -52.52 -57.65
C HIS A 25 -6.87 -51.65 -56.62
N THR A 26 -6.23 -50.55 -56.20
CA THR A 26 -6.86 -49.56 -55.29
C THR A 26 -7.04 -48.22 -55.99
N LYS A 27 -8.22 -47.63 -55.78
CA LYS A 27 -8.55 -46.28 -56.27
C LYS A 27 -8.01 -45.23 -55.29
N ILE A 28 -7.27 -44.25 -55.82
CA ILE A 28 -6.84 -43.08 -55.04
C ILE A 28 -8.10 -42.28 -54.67
N TRP A 29 -8.36 -42.12 -53.37
CA TRP A 29 -9.53 -41.39 -52.86
C TRP A 29 -9.36 -39.89 -53.03
N GLY A 30 -8.14 -39.40 -52.87
CA GLY A 30 -7.79 -38.00 -53.12
C GLY A 30 -6.29 -37.80 -53.10
N PHE A 31 -5.85 -36.61 -53.48
CA PHE A 31 -4.47 -36.19 -53.33
C PHE A 31 -4.41 -34.80 -52.71
N SER A 32 -3.36 -34.53 -51.94
CA SER A 32 -3.04 -33.20 -51.44
C SER A 32 -1.63 -32.81 -51.82
N ASN A 33 -1.46 -31.56 -52.22
CA ASN A 33 -0.14 -30.98 -52.47
C ASN A 33 0.40 -30.19 -51.28
N SER A 34 -0.32 -30.18 -50.15
CA SER A 34 0.08 -29.52 -48.91
C SER A 34 -0.30 -30.36 -47.69
N TYR A 35 0.37 -30.12 -46.57
CA TYR A 35 0.02 -30.71 -45.28
C TYR A 35 0.13 -29.65 -44.20
N TRP A 36 -0.65 -29.82 -43.13
CA TRP A 36 -0.58 -28.99 -41.94
C TRP A 36 0.37 -29.67 -40.95
N GLU A 37 1.44 -28.99 -40.58
CA GLU A 37 2.35 -29.45 -39.55
C GLU A 37 2.07 -28.70 -38.25
N LEU A 38 1.76 -29.43 -37.18
CA LEU A 38 1.69 -28.84 -35.85
C LEU A 38 3.11 -28.57 -35.34
N ARG A 39 3.41 -27.30 -35.11
CA ARG A 39 4.69 -26.87 -34.53
C ARG A 39 4.47 -26.30 -33.15
N LYS A 40 5.34 -26.65 -32.20
CA LYS A 40 5.36 -25.98 -30.88
C LYS A 40 5.67 -24.51 -31.10
N GLN A 41 4.81 -23.63 -30.61
CA GLN A 41 4.99 -22.19 -30.64
C GLN A 41 4.99 -21.64 -29.22
N ARG A 42 5.75 -20.55 -29.00
CA ARG A 42 5.69 -19.82 -27.73
C ARG A 42 4.50 -18.85 -27.77
N PRO A 43 3.75 -18.69 -26.66
CA PRO A 43 2.64 -17.77 -26.59
C PRO A 43 3.09 -16.31 -26.84
N LYS A 44 2.24 -15.51 -27.47
CA LYS A 44 2.54 -14.12 -27.87
C LYS A 44 2.32 -13.15 -26.71
N LEU A 45 3.28 -13.07 -25.78
CA LEU A 45 3.20 -12.32 -24.52
C LEU A 45 3.02 -10.81 -24.66
N LYS A 46 3.50 -10.22 -25.77
CA LYS A 46 3.34 -8.77 -26.01
C LYS A 46 1.87 -8.36 -26.11
N LYS A 47 1.01 -9.27 -26.57
CA LYS A 47 -0.43 -9.03 -26.70
C LYS A 47 -1.11 -9.03 -25.33
N LEU A 48 -0.72 -9.95 -24.44
CA LEU A 48 -1.25 -10.05 -23.08
C LEU A 48 -1.06 -8.75 -22.30
N LYS A 49 0.19 -8.26 -22.23
CA LYS A 49 0.48 -7.02 -21.49
C LYS A 49 -0.27 -5.82 -22.09
N LYS A 50 -0.37 -5.74 -23.42
CA LYS A 50 -1.11 -4.67 -24.10
C LYS A 50 -2.59 -4.67 -23.71
N VAL A 51 -3.22 -5.84 -23.72
CA VAL A 51 -4.64 -6.02 -23.37
C VAL A 51 -4.88 -5.65 -21.91
N LEU A 52 -4.02 -6.09 -20.99
CA LEU A 52 -4.18 -5.78 -19.57
C LEU A 52 -3.85 -4.32 -19.20
N MET A 53 -3.01 -3.63 -19.99
CA MET A 53 -2.75 -2.19 -19.83
C MET A 53 -3.91 -1.31 -20.32
N GLU A 54 -4.94 -1.87 -20.96
CA GLU A 54 -6.14 -1.09 -21.35
C GLU A 54 -6.99 -0.70 -20.13
N ASN A 55 -6.88 -1.45 -19.03
CA ASN A 55 -7.58 -1.15 -17.78
C ASN A 55 -6.74 -1.66 -16.58
N PRO A 56 -5.62 -0.99 -16.24
CA PRO A 56 -4.82 -1.33 -15.06
C PRO A 56 -5.64 -1.16 -13.78
N TYR A 57 -5.25 -1.85 -12.71
CA TYR A 57 -5.90 -1.66 -11.42
C TYR A 57 -5.29 -0.48 -10.68
N GLU A 58 -6.03 0.63 -10.60
CA GLU A 58 -5.62 1.86 -9.89
C GLU A 58 -6.11 1.91 -8.42
N GLY A 59 -6.87 0.89 -7.98
CA GLY A 59 -7.50 0.84 -6.67
C GLY A 59 -9.03 0.72 -6.74
N PRO A 60 -9.72 0.52 -5.60
CA PRO A 60 -11.17 0.51 -5.55
C PRO A 60 -11.71 1.93 -5.81
N ALA A 61 -12.86 2.04 -6.50
CA ALA A 61 -13.48 3.33 -6.77
C ALA A 61 -13.83 4.06 -5.46
N LEU A 62 -13.27 5.26 -5.28
CA LEU A 62 -13.62 6.17 -4.19
C LEU A 62 -14.96 6.85 -4.49
N GLY A 63 -15.70 7.21 -3.45
CA GLY A 63 -17.14 7.52 -3.51
C GLY A 63 -17.58 8.38 -4.71
N GLY A 64 -18.43 7.82 -5.58
CA GLY A 64 -19.10 8.53 -6.67
C GLY A 64 -18.39 8.51 -8.03
N GLN A 65 -17.24 7.84 -8.16
CA GLN A 65 -16.64 7.57 -9.47
C GLN A 65 -17.31 6.35 -10.12
N GLU A 66 -17.76 6.49 -11.36
CA GLU A 66 -18.21 5.34 -12.16
C GLU A 66 -17.00 4.45 -12.44
N GLU A 67 -17.00 3.25 -11.89
CA GLU A 67 -15.98 2.25 -12.22
C GLU A 67 -15.96 2.02 -13.74
N ASN A 68 -14.79 2.16 -14.36
CA ASN A 68 -14.66 1.81 -15.77
C ASN A 68 -14.74 0.28 -15.93
N ILE A 69 -15.88 -0.19 -16.43
CA ILE A 69 -16.15 -1.61 -16.72
C ILE A 69 -15.69 -1.98 -18.13
N GLU A 70 -15.38 -1.02 -18.99
CA GLU A 70 -14.90 -1.30 -20.34
C GLU A 70 -13.50 -1.92 -20.28
N ASN A 71 -13.23 -2.88 -21.17
CA ASN A 71 -11.93 -3.55 -21.32
C ASN A 71 -11.46 -4.33 -20.08
N ARG A 72 -12.38 -4.89 -19.29
CA ARG A 72 -12.07 -5.95 -18.32
C ARG A 72 -12.07 -7.31 -19.01
N TYR A 73 -11.13 -8.19 -18.64
CA TYR A 73 -10.95 -9.48 -19.31
C TYR A 73 -10.99 -10.64 -18.32
N THR A 74 -11.88 -11.59 -18.57
CA THR A 74 -11.89 -12.88 -17.88
C THR A 74 -10.81 -13.82 -18.46
N MET A 75 -10.59 -14.96 -17.80
CA MET A 75 -9.70 -15.99 -18.34
C MET A 75 -10.16 -16.47 -19.74
N GLU A 76 -11.47 -16.60 -19.94
CA GLU A 76 -12.07 -17.02 -21.20
C GLU A 76 -11.81 -15.98 -22.30
N ASP A 77 -12.02 -14.70 -22.02
CA ASP A 77 -11.74 -13.61 -22.97
C ASP A 77 -10.28 -13.56 -23.40
N LEU A 78 -9.36 -13.82 -22.45
CA LEU A 78 -7.93 -13.84 -22.73
C LEU A 78 -7.55 -15.04 -23.62
N LEU A 79 -8.14 -16.21 -23.39
CA LEU A 79 -7.91 -17.42 -24.19
C LEU A 79 -8.44 -17.28 -25.62
N GLU A 80 -9.55 -16.57 -25.83
CA GLU A 80 -10.07 -16.29 -27.17
C GLU A 80 -9.17 -15.33 -27.96
N ARG A 81 -8.61 -14.32 -27.27
CA ARG A 81 -7.80 -13.27 -27.91
C ARG A 81 -6.33 -13.61 -28.08
N ILE A 82 -5.82 -14.52 -27.23
CA ILE A 82 -4.40 -14.88 -27.12
C ILE A 82 -4.26 -16.38 -27.34
N GLN A 83 -3.52 -16.73 -28.39
CA GLN A 83 -3.15 -18.12 -28.68
C GLN A 83 -2.14 -18.61 -27.65
N ALA A 84 -2.65 -19.19 -26.57
CA ALA A 84 -1.91 -19.80 -25.47
C ALA A 84 -2.79 -20.87 -24.82
N SER A 85 -2.18 -21.86 -24.18
CA SER A 85 -2.92 -22.71 -23.24
C SER A 85 -3.25 -21.94 -21.96
N GLU A 86 -4.26 -22.39 -21.21
CA GLU A 86 -4.62 -21.80 -19.91
C GLU A 86 -3.44 -21.81 -18.93
N MET A 87 -2.66 -22.89 -18.90
CA MET A 87 -1.48 -23.01 -18.04
C MET A 87 -0.41 -21.99 -18.42
N GLU A 88 -0.10 -21.86 -19.72
CA GLU A 88 0.85 -20.85 -20.19
C GLU A 88 0.35 -19.44 -19.86
N LEU A 89 -0.94 -19.17 -20.03
CA LEU A 89 -1.52 -17.87 -19.75
C LEU A 89 -1.40 -17.52 -18.26
N LYS A 90 -1.74 -18.45 -17.35
CA LYS A 90 -1.57 -18.28 -15.88
C LYS A 90 -0.13 -17.97 -15.48
N THR A 91 0.83 -18.77 -15.95
CA THR A 91 2.25 -18.54 -15.66
C THR A 91 2.72 -17.17 -16.16
N ASN A 92 2.20 -16.72 -17.30
CA ASN A 92 2.55 -15.39 -17.83
C ASN A 92 1.85 -14.25 -17.08
N LEU A 93 0.62 -14.45 -16.61
CA LEU A 93 -0.08 -13.49 -15.74
C LEU A 93 0.71 -13.28 -14.44
N GLU A 94 1.18 -14.36 -13.81
CA GLU A 94 2.06 -14.29 -12.65
C GLU A 94 3.36 -13.54 -12.95
N ALA A 95 3.99 -13.82 -14.11
CA ALA A 95 5.23 -13.18 -14.53
C ALA A 95 5.10 -11.68 -14.81
N VAL A 96 3.91 -11.20 -15.19
CA VAL A 96 3.62 -9.77 -15.39
C VAL A 96 2.99 -9.10 -14.17
N HIS A 97 2.88 -9.81 -13.05
CA HIS A 97 2.21 -9.34 -11.82
C HIS A 97 0.77 -8.92 -12.08
N ALA A 98 0.02 -9.76 -12.81
CA ALA A 98 -1.43 -9.61 -12.93
C ALA A 98 -2.14 -10.47 -11.89
N CYS A 99 -3.20 -9.93 -11.30
CA CYS A 99 -4.06 -10.61 -10.33
C CYS A 99 -5.53 -10.59 -10.77
N GLN A 100 -6.34 -11.47 -10.19
CA GLN A 100 -7.77 -11.52 -10.45
C GLN A 100 -8.51 -10.70 -9.39
N ILE A 101 -9.26 -9.69 -9.84
CA ILE A 101 -10.06 -8.79 -9.01
C ILE A 101 -11.49 -8.80 -9.57
N ASP A 102 -12.46 -9.16 -8.73
CA ASP A 102 -13.88 -9.29 -9.10
C ASP A 102 -14.13 -10.18 -10.34
N GLY A 103 -13.33 -11.24 -10.48
CA GLY A 103 -13.43 -12.17 -11.61
C GLY A 103 -12.64 -11.76 -12.87
N TYR A 104 -12.06 -10.56 -12.90
CA TYR A 104 -11.32 -10.02 -14.04
C TYR A 104 -9.81 -9.93 -13.78
N TRP A 105 -8.99 -10.20 -14.80
CA TRP A 105 -7.55 -10.08 -14.71
C TRP A 105 -7.10 -8.63 -14.93
N ARG A 106 -6.27 -8.12 -14.02
CA ARG A 106 -5.74 -6.75 -14.07
C ARG A 106 -4.26 -6.75 -13.72
N LEU A 107 -3.50 -5.83 -14.31
CA LEU A 107 -2.12 -5.59 -13.91
C LEU A 107 -2.09 -4.88 -12.56
N GLU A 108 -1.29 -5.41 -11.64
CA GLU A 108 -1.02 -4.80 -10.34
C GLU A 108 0.07 -3.73 -10.54
N GLU A 109 -0.32 -2.46 -10.69
CA GLU A 109 0.64 -1.36 -10.91
C GLU A 109 1.60 -1.14 -9.74
N LEU A 110 1.19 -1.50 -8.52
CA LEU A 110 1.99 -1.30 -7.31
C LEU A 110 3.12 -2.33 -7.15
N ALA A 111 2.97 -3.54 -7.69
CA ALA A 111 3.96 -4.60 -7.57
C ALA A 111 5.35 -4.24 -8.14
N PRO A 112 5.48 -3.57 -9.30
CA PRO A 112 6.77 -3.09 -9.80
C PRO A 112 7.22 -1.75 -9.20
N LEU A 113 6.31 -0.98 -8.59
CA LEU A 113 6.63 0.35 -8.04
C LEU A 113 7.31 0.25 -6.68
N GLU A 114 6.87 -0.67 -5.82
CA GLU A 114 7.34 -0.75 -4.44
C GLU A 114 7.69 -2.19 -4.03
N PRO A 115 8.89 -2.45 -3.47
CA PRO A 115 9.23 -3.76 -2.94
C PRO A 115 8.20 -4.22 -1.90
N LYS A 116 7.77 -5.48 -1.97
CA LYS A 116 6.81 -6.05 -1.01
C LYS A 116 7.21 -5.84 0.44
N GLN A 117 8.52 -5.89 0.73
CA GLN A 117 9.06 -5.64 2.06
C GLN A 117 8.82 -4.20 2.54
N MET A 118 8.83 -3.21 1.63
CA MET A 118 8.53 -1.82 1.95
C MET A 118 7.04 -1.63 2.22
N ILE A 119 6.17 -2.22 1.40
CA ILE A 119 4.72 -2.22 1.64
C ILE A 119 4.40 -2.87 2.99
N GLU A 120 4.96 -4.06 3.25
CA GLU A 120 4.76 -4.77 4.52
C GLU A 120 5.28 -3.94 5.71
N HIS A 121 6.45 -3.29 5.57
CA HIS A 121 6.97 -2.38 6.59
C HIS A 121 6.04 -1.20 6.85
N CYS A 122 5.53 -0.53 5.81
CA CYS A 122 4.56 0.55 5.92
C CYS A 122 3.28 0.08 6.63
N LEU A 123 2.73 -1.08 6.23
CA LEU A 123 1.55 -1.67 6.86
C LEU A 123 1.80 -2.06 8.33
N ASN A 124 3.00 -2.50 8.69
CA ASN A 124 3.38 -2.77 10.08
C ASN A 124 3.54 -1.49 10.90
N CYS A 125 4.02 -0.40 10.29
CA CYS A 125 4.18 0.89 10.97
C CYS A 125 2.82 1.53 11.25
N TYR A 126 1.95 1.59 10.24
CA TYR A 126 0.69 2.33 10.25
C TYR A 126 -0.54 1.46 10.51
N GLY A 127 -0.41 0.15 10.59
CA GLY A 127 -1.53 -0.77 10.78
C GLY A 127 -1.31 -1.77 11.90
N LYS A 128 -2.32 -2.61 12.10
CA LYS A 128 -2.32 -3.76 12.99
C LYS A 128 -2.49 -5.01 12.15
N ARG A 129 -1.50 -5.91 12.25
CA ARG A 129 -1.51 -7.21 11.58
C ARG A 129 -2.43 -8.17 12.32
N TYR A 130 -3.30 -8.86 11.59
CA TYR A 130 -4.09 -9.98 12.08
C TYR A 130 -4.03 -11.14 11.09
N SER A 131 -4.22 -12.35 11.60
CA SER A 131 -4.17 -13.57 10.82
C SER A 131 -5.48 -14.33 10.96
N GLU A 132 -6.11 -14.67 9.84
CA GLU A 132 -7.34 -15.45 9.79
C GLU A 132 -7.20 -16.50 8.68
N ASN A 133 -7.43 -17.78 9.00
CA ASN A 133 -7.34 -18.89 8.04
C ASN A 133 -6.02 -18.94 7.23
N ASP A 134 -4.87 -18.77 7.88
CA ASP A 134 -3.53 -18.68 7.27
C ASP A 134 -3.32 -17.50 6.30
N GLU A 135 -4.30 -16.59 6.19
CA GLU A 135 -4.18 -15.33 5.47
C GLU A 135 -3.82 -14.19 6.43
N VAL A 136 -3.01 -13.25 5.95
CA VAL A 136 -2.54 -12.09 6.71
C VAL A 136 -3.25 -10.85 6.23
N PHE A 137 -3.86 -10.14 7.17
CA PHE A 137 -4.56 -8.91 6.92
C PHE A 137 -3.99 -7.77 7.78
N TYR A 138 -4.27 -6.56 7.33
CA TYR A 138 -3.86 -5.33 8.00
C TYR A 138 -5.05 -4.40 8.18
N ALA A 139 -5.24 -3.90 9.40
CA ALA A 139 -6.17 -2.83 9.69
C ALA A 139 -5.37 -1.55 9.93
N LEU A 140 -5.56 -0.53 9.10
CA LEU A 140 -4.88 0.75 9.29
C LEU A 140 -5.31 1.40 10.61
N ASP A 141 -4.35 1.99 11.30
CA ASP A 141 -4.56 2.71 12.55
C ASP A 141 -4.72 4.20 12.22
N GLU A 142 -5.96 4.70 12.33
CA GLU A 142 -6.32 6.08 12.00
C GLU A 142 -5.41 7.10 12.68
N ASP A 143 -5.12 6.92 13.97
CA ASP A 143 -4.32 7.88 14.73
C ASP A 143 -2.89 7.95 14.22
N LYS A 144 -2.31 6.79 13.87
CA LYS A 144 -0.96 6.75 13.29
C LYS A 144 -0.92 7.37 11.91
N VAL A 145 -1.90 7.07 11.05
CA VAL A 145 -1.97 7.61 9.68
C VAL A 145 -2.15 9.13 9.72
N CYS A 146 -3.14 9.62 10.46
CA CYS A 146 -3.39 11.05 10.62
C CYS A 146 -2.16 11.77 11.20
N ARG A 147 -1.52 11.21 12.24
CA ARG A 147 -0.28 11.74 12.81
C ARG A 147 0.85 11.79 11.77
N GLY A 148 1.06 10.72 11.00
CA GLY A 148 2.08 10.67 9.95
C GLY A 148 1.90 11.78 8.90
N MET A 149 0.67 11.98 8.44
CA MET A 149 0.36 13.04 7.47
C MET A 149 0.58 14.45 8.07
N ALA A 150 0.20 14.67 9.33
CA ALA A 150 0.49 15.95 9.99
C ALA A 150 1.99 16.22 10.11
N LEU A 151 2.79 15.20 10.46
CA LEU A 151 4.25 15.34 10.55
C LEU A 151 4.85 15.75 9.22
N MET A 152 4.42 15.14 8.11
CA MET A 152 4.87 15.52 6.76
C MET A 152 4.55 16.98 6.42
N LEU A 153 3.34 17.45 6.77
CA LEU A 153 2.92 18.84 6.54
C LEU A 153 3.72 19.83 7.40
N LEU A 154 3.95 19.49 8.67
CA LEU A 154 4.65 20.36 9.61
C LEU A 154 6.18 20.36 9.41
N GLN A 155 6.76 19.31 8.82
CA GLN A 155 8.21 19.20 8.62
C GLN A 155 8.80 20.35 7.80
N ASN A 156 8.02 20.91 6.87
CA ASN A 156 8.45 22.01 6.01
C ASN A 156 8.05 23.40 6.55
N ALA A 157 7.36 23.46 7.69
CA ALA A 157 6.83 24.70 8.25
C ALA A 157 7.44 24.99 9.63
N VAL A 158 8.13 26.14 9.75
CA VAL A 158 8.61 26.63 11.07
C VAL A 158 7.42 26.93 11.99
N LYS A 159 6.36 27.54 11.43
CA LYS A 159 5.13 27.89 12.12
C LYS A 159 4.00 27.95 11.10
N PHE A 160 2.88 27.31 11.38
CA PHE A 160 1.72 27.23 10.49
C PHE A 160 0.51 27.86 11.18
N ASN A 161 -0.30 28.64 10.45
CA ASN A 161 -1.63 29.02 10.89
C ASN A 161 -2.46 27.77 11.20
N LEU A 162 -3.05 27.71 12.40
CA LEU A 162 -3.76 26.53 12.89
C LEU A 162 -4.98 26.16 12.05
N ARG A 163 -5.77 27.15 11.60
CA ARG A 163 -6.99 26.92 10.83
C ARG A 163 -6.66 26.37 9.44
N GLU A 164 -5.72 27.02 8.75
CA GLU A 164 -5.25 26.57 7.44
C GLU A 164 -4.62 25.17 7.53
N PHE A 165 -3.84 24.91 8.57
CA PHE A 165 -3.28 23.59 8.83
C PHE A 165 -4.36 22.52 8.98
N GLN A 166 -5.41 22.76 9.78
CA GLN A 166 -6.49 21.78 9.98
C GLN A 166 -7.21 21.44 8.66
N GLU A 167 -7.45 22.45 7.82
CA GLU A 167 -8.08 22.25 6.51
C GLU A 167 -7.19 21.40 5.59
N VAL A 168 -5.91 21.75 5.46
CA VAL A 168 -4.96 21.01 4.62
C VAL A 168 -4.73 19.60 5.17
N TRP A 169 -4.65 19.45 6.49
CA TRP A 169 -4.44 18.16 7.15
C TRP A 169 -5.60 17.21 6.90
N GLN A 170 -6.85 17.67 7.06
CA GLN A 170 -8.03 16.85 6.77
C GLN A 170 -8.14 16.46 5.29
N GLN A 171 -7.70 17.32 4.38
CA GLN A 171 -7.67 17.02 2.93
C GLN A 171 -6.54 16.04 2.54
N SER A 172 -5.51 15.92 3.39
CA SER A 172 -4.35 15.08 3.10
C SER A 172 -4.51 13.64 3.59
N VAL A 173 -5.45 13.35 4.48
CA VAL A 173 -5.67 11.98 5.00
C VAL A 173 -6.61 11.18 4.08
N PRO A 174 -6.50 9.84 4.06
CA PRO A 174 -7.40 8.98 3.27
C PRO A 174 -8.88 9.18 3.62
N GLU A 175 -9.76 8.89 2.65
CA GLU A 175 -11.20 8.92 2.85
C GLU A 175 -11.62 7.98 4.00
N GLY A 176 -12.54 8.46 4.85
CA GLY A 176 -13.01 7.73 6.03
C GLY A 176 -12.25 8.01 7.33
N MET A 177 -11.10 8.70 7.28
CA MET A 177 -10.34 9.06 8.48
C MET A 177 -10.62 10.50 8.94
N SER A 178 -10.62 10.70 10.27
CA SER A 178 -10.88 12.03 10.87
C SER A 178 -9.66 12.58 11.60
N THR A 179 -9.33 13.84 11.33
CA THR A 179 -8.22 14.53 11.99
C THR A 179 -8.67 15.20 13.30
N ARG A 180 -7.89 15.04 14.37
CA ARG A 180 -8.11 15.71 15.66
C ARG A 180 -6.80 16.12 16.31
N LEU A 181 -6.74 17.29 16.93
CA LEU A 181 -5.50 17.80 17.55
C LEU A 181 -4.94 16.85 18.63
N ASP A 182 -5.81 16.05 19.27
CA ASP A 182 -5.38 15.01 20.21
C ASP A 182 -4.43 13.96 19.59
N GLN A 183 -4.54 13.70 18.29
CA GLN A 183 -3.63 12.79 17.57
C GLN A 183 -2.21 13.35 17.51
N LEU A 184 -2.02 14.66 17.70
CA LEU A 184 -0.72 15.36 17.60
C LEU A 184 -0.06 15.62 18.97
N LYS A 185 -0.64 15.13 20.06
CA LYS A 185 0.01 15.14 21.38
C LYS A 185 1.39 14.50 21.28
N SER A 186 2.39 15.13 21.90
CA SER A 186 3.82 14.79 21.90
C SER A 186 4.61 15.09 20.61
N VAL A 187 3.98 15.61 19.55
CA VAL A 187 4.67 15.86 18.28
C VAL A 187 4.45 17.26 17.69
N ALA A 188 3.44 17.98 18.16
CA ALA A 188 3.18 19.34 17.72
C ALA A 188 2.76 20.24 18.88
N LEU A 189 3.24 21.48 18.86
CA LEU A 189 2.85 22.51 19.82
C LEU A 189 1.80 23.40 19.20
N VAL A 190 0.63 23.47 19.83
CA VAL A 190 -0.44 24.41 19.48
C VAL A 190 -0.36 25.62 20.41
N ASP A 191 -0.33 26.81 19.81
CA ASP A 191 -0.39 28.09 20.49
C ASP A 191 -1.70 28.79 20.12
N CYS A 192 -2.68 28.72 21.03
CA CYS A 192 -3.98 29.40 20.89
C CYS A 192 -3.94 30.86 21.40
N ASN A 193 -2.85 31.27 22.04
CA ASN A 193 -2.70 32.63 22.57
C ASN A 193 -2.13 33.58 21.51
N SER A 194 -1.47 33.04 20.48
CA SER A 194 -1.03 33.81 19.33
C SER A 194 -2.22 34.32 18.48
N ARG A 195 -1.96 35.37 17.72
CA ARG A 195 -2.90 35.97 16.77
C ARG A 195 -2.17 36.14 15.42
N PRO A 196 -2.47 35.31 14.39
CA PRO A 196 -3.39 34.16 14.40
C PRO A 196 -2.90 33.01 15.29
N GLU A 197 -3.80 32.08 15.64
CA GLU A 197 -3.44 30.84 16.33
C GLU A 197 -2.53 29.99 15.43
N THR A 198 -1.59 29.29 16.04
CA THR A 198 -0.51 28.63 15.30
C THR A 198 -0.21 27.23 15.81
N ILE A 199 0.32 26.39 14.92
CA ILE A 199 0.88 25.09 15.22
C ILE A 199 2.29 24.97 14.64
N ASN A 200 3.19 24.30 15.34
CA ASN A 200 4.51 23.96 14.84
C ASN A 200 4.95 22.58 15.32
N LEU A 201 5.90 21.99 14.60
CA LEU A 201 6.51 20.73 14.98
C LEU A 201 7.25 20.89 16.32
N LEU A 202 7.07 19.93 17.21
CA LEU A 202 7.83 19.80 18.45
C LEU A 202 7.84 18.32 18.82
N ARG A 203 8.91 17.58 18.48
CA ARG A 203 9.00 16.15 18.79
C ARG A 203 9.73 15.97 20.11
N VAL A 204 9.28 15.01 20.91
CA VAL A 204 9.97 14.61 22.15
C VAL A 204 11.43 14.23 21.86
N GLU A 205 11.68 13.61 20.72
CA GLU A 205 13.02 13.20 20.25
C GLU A 205 13.99 14.38 20.06
N ASP A 206 13.48 15.60 19.83
CA ASP A 206 14.30 16.80 19.66
C ASP A 206 14.58 17.53 21.00
N LEU A 207 14.00 17.06 22.11
CA LEU A 207 14.15 17.66 23.44
C LEU A 207 15.34 17.05 24.21
N SER A 208 15.96 17.83 25.10
CA SER A 208 17.09 17.35 25.92
C SER A 208 16.68 16.13 26.76
N GLU A 209 17.56 15.13 26.89
CA GLU A 209 17.37 14.00 27.81
C GLU A 209 17.54 14.43 29.29
N ASP A 210 18.22 15.54 29.56
CA ASP A 210 18.30 16.10 30.90
C ASP A 210 16.95 16.73 31.30
N THR A 211 16.43 16.31 32.45
CA THR A 211 15.13 16.76 32.94
C THR A 211 15.08 18.28 33.09
N MET A 212 16.11 18.90 33.67
CA MET A 212 16.10 20.32 33.98
C MET A 212 16.20 21.15 32.70
N GLU A 213 17.10 20.77 31.79
CA GLU A 213 17.23 21.40 30.48
C GLU A 213 15.96 21.28 29.66
N ARG A 214 15.31 20.11 29.63
CA ARG A 214 14.03 19.92 28.93
C ARG A 214 12.95 20.85 29.47
N PHE A 215 12.79 20.95 30.78
CA PHE A 215 11.83 21.89 31.38
C PHE A 215 12.14 23.33 31.00
N ASN A 216 13.42 23.73 30.99
CA ASN A 216 13.80 25.07 30.53
C ASN A 216 13.44 25.28 29.05
N GLN A 217 13.78 24.33 28.17
CA GLN A 217 13.43 24.39 26.75
C GLN A 217 11.92 24.55 26.55
N LEU A 218 11.09 23.73 27.21
CA LEU A 218 9.64 23.81 27.14
C LEU A 218 9.10 25.16 27.64
N PHE A 219 9.63 25.69 28.75
CA PHE A 219 9.20 26.99 29.28
C PHE A 219 9.72 28.19 28.47
N THR A 220 10.82 28.04 27.74
CA THR A 220 11.27 29.02 26.74
C THR A 220 10.36 29.04 25.53
N LEU A 221 9.93 27.86 25.05
CA LEU A 221 9.01 27.75 23.91
C LEU A 221 7.63 28.32 24.22
N ARG A 222 7.13 28.08 25.43
CA ARG A 222 5.84 28.61 25.90
C ARG A 222 5.90 28.86 27.40
N GLU A 223 5.57 30.08 27.81
CA GLU A 223 5.74 30.51 29.21
C GLU A 223 4.85 29.71 30.18
N LYS A 224 3.63 29.36 29.75
CA LYS A 224 2.62 28.71 30.60
C LYS A 224 2.04 27.48 29.90
N TRP A 225 2.03 26.36 30.63
CA TRP A 225 1.51 25.09 30.14
C TRP A 225 0.40 24.53 31.02
N THR A 226 -0.64 23.97 30.42
CA THR A 226 -1.58 23.10 31.15
C THR A 226 -0.92 21.75 31.43
N GLU A 227 -1.50 20.97 32.35
CA GLU A 227 -1.04 19.60 32.62
C GLU A 227 -1.15 18.72 31.37
N ASP A 228 -2.28 18.80 30.67
CA ASP A 228 -2.58 18.00 29.49
C ASP A 228 -1.61 18.29 28.32
N ASP A 229 -1.15 19.54 28.20
CA ASP A 229 -0.25 19.92 27.12
C ASP A 229 1.21 19.57 27.40
N ILE A 230 1.67 19.70 28.67
CA ILE A 230 3.08 19.46 29.00
C ILE A 230 3.37 17.97 29.21
N THR A 231 2.40 17.22 29.71
CA THR A 231 2.54 15.79 30.06
C THR A 231 3.11 14.96 28.90
N PRO A 232 2.63 15.07 27.65
CA PRO A 232 3.16 14.31 26.52
C PRO A 232 4.65 14.53 26.23
N TYR A 233 5.25 15.61 26.72
CA TYR A 233 6.66 15.97 26.49
C TYR A 233 7.62 15.58 27.62
N ILE A 234 7.08 15.16 28.76
CA ILE A 234 7.86 14.82 29.96
C ILE A 234 7.55 13.42 30.51
N GLN A 235 6.56 12.73 29.93
CA GLN A 235 6.13 11.41 30.41
C GLN A 235 7.23 10.36 30.29
N ASP A 236 8.08 10.46 29.27
CA ASP A 236 9.24 9.59 29.06
C ASP A 236 10.36 9.80 30.10
N LEU A 237 10.37 10.94 30.79
CA LEU A 237 11.28 11.19 31.92
C LEU A 237 10.84 10.48 33.21
N CYS A 238 9.63 9.91 33.24
CA CYS A 238 9.13 9.19 34.40
C CYS A 238 9.78 7.81 34.53
N GLY A 239 10.48 7.57 35.64
CA GLY A 239 10.90 6.23 36.06
C GLY A 239 9.86 5.54 36.96
N GLU A 240 10.15 4.32 37.41
CA GLU A 240 9.23 3.48 38.22
C GLU A 240 8.66 4.17 39.48
N LYS A 241 9.39 5.12 40.07
CA LYS A 241 9.02 5.79 41.33
C LYS A 241 8.58 7.24 41.16
N GLN A 242 8.51 7.75 39.94
CA GLN A 242 8.31 9.18 39.69
C GLN A 242 7.23 9.41 38.64
N THR A 243 6.16 10.11 39.04
CA THR A 243 5.06 10.48 38.15
C THR A 243 5.30 11.85 37.49
N THR A 244 4.56 12.14 36.42
CA THR A 244 4.54 13.45 35.75
C THR A 244 4.18 14.57 36.73
N GLY A 245 3.19 14.34 37.60
CA GLY A 245 2.82 15.28 38.67
C GLY A 245 3.96 15.54 39.68
N ALA A 246 4.76 14.53 40.00
CA ALA A 246 5.94 14.69 40.86
C ALA A 246 7.05 15.50 40.16
N LEU A 247 7.28 15.26 38.86
CA LEU A 247 8.20 16.07 38.04
C LEU A 247 7.76 17.54 37.99
N LEU A 248 6.49 17.79 37.67
CA LEU A 248 5.92 19.14 37.62
C LEU A 248 6.04 19.86 38.96
N THR A 249 5.77 19.18 40.07
CA THR A 249 5.90 19.78 41.40
C THR A 249 7.35 20.15 41.73
N LYS A 250 8.32 19.35 41.28
CA LYS A 250 9.76 19.56 41.54
C LYS A 250 10.38 20.63 40.63
N HIS A 251 10.05 20.63 39.34
CA HIS A 251 10.72 21.43 38.31
C HIS A 251 9.92 22.65 37.84
N ALA A 252 8.62 22.72 38.10
CA ALA A 252 7.76 23.84 37.72
C ALA A 252 7.15 24.55 38.93
N ARG A 253 6.55 25.71 38.68
CA ARG A 253 5.68 26.42 39.61
C ARG A 253 4.26 26.41 39.03
N SER A 254 3.28 26.05 39.87
CA SER A 254 1.87 26.08 39.48
C SER A 254 1.23 27.43 39.81
N SER A 255 0.37 27.91 38.93
CA SER A 255 -0.48 29.10 39.12
C SER A 255 -1.86 28.88 38.49
N MET A 256 -2.82 29.73 38.80
CA MET A 256 -4.15 29.70 38.18
C MET A 256 -4.26 30.80 37.13
N GLN A 257 -4.70 30.47 35.93
CA GLN A 257 -4.99 31.42 34.86
C GLN A 257 -6.39 31.11 34.31
N ASN A 258 -7.29 32.09 34.38
CA ASN A 258 -8.69 31.95 33.94
C ASN A 258 -9.39 30.70 34.54
N GLY A 259 -9.08 30.36 35.78
CA GLY A 259 -9.64 29.19 36.47
C GLY A 259 -8.97 27.84 36.13
N ILE A 260 -7.98 27.83 35.23
CA ILE A 260 -7.24 26.63 34.84
C ILE A 260 -5.86 26.64 35.51
N LYS A 261 -5.45 25.49 36.04
CA LYS A 261 -4.11 25.32 36.62
C LYS A 261 -3.07 25.26 35.50
N VAL A 262 -2.07 26.13 35.56
CA VAL A 262 -0.96 26.20 34.61
C VAL A 262 0.39 26.13 35.31
N PHE A 263 1.40 25.62 34.61
CA PHE A 263 2.76 25.42 35.06
C PHE A 263 3.71 26.35 34.30
N ASN A 264 4.66 26.95 35.00
CA ASN A 264 5.72 27.81 34.45
C ASN A 264 7.07 27.55 35.14
N SER A 265 8.13 28.15 34.60
CA SER A 265 9.48 27.99 35.16
C SER A 265 9.57 28.56 36.59
N ARG A 266 10.33 27.87 37.45
CA ARG A 266 10.63 28.34 38.81
C ARG A 266 11.62 29.51 38.85
N ARG A 267 12.43 29.66 37.80
CA ARG A 267 13.43 30.71 37.63
C ARG A 267 13.02 31.58 36.44
N PRO A 268 13.34 32.88 36.42
CA PRO A 268 13.16 33.69 35.21
C PRO A 268 13.88 32.98 34.07
N VAL A 269 13.15 32.63 33.01
CA VAL A 269 13.75 32.12 31.78
C VAL A 269 14.48 33.32 31.19
N ALA A 270 15.81 33.24 31.05
CA ALA A 270 16.57 34.31 30.41
C ALA A 270 16.13 34.38 28.95
N THR A 271 15.49 35.50 28.58
CA THR A 271 15.17 35.88 27.19
C THR A 271 16.42 36.01 26.35
#